data_AF-A0A3D4TRG2-F1
#
_entry.id   AF-A0A3D4TRG2-F1
#
_cell.length_a   1.000
_cell.length_b   1.000
_cell.length_c   1.000
_cell.angle_alpha   90.00
_cell.angle_beta   90.00
_cell.angle_gamma   90.00
#
_symmetry.space_group_name_H-M   'P 1'
#
loop_
_entity.id
_entity.type
_entity.pdbx_description
1 polymer ?
#
loop_
_entity_poly.entity_id
_entity_poly.type
_entity_poly.pdbx_seq_one_letter_code
_entity_poly.pdbx_strand_id
1 'polypeptide(L)' 'MPHTTTTPPALQDGDLLAAIDLGSNSFHMVIARYTLGQLRVIDRLRETVRMADGLDGKGGLSAAARQRA' A
#
# COMPACT_ATOMS: atom_id res chain seq x y z
N MET A 1 -21.17 10.25 10.53
CA MET A 1 -21.18 8.77 10.52
C MET A 1 -20.02 8.30 11.38
N PRO A 2 -20.24 7.59 12.49
CA PRO A 2 -19.12 7.05 13.27
C PRO A 2 -18.48 5.89 12.50
N HIS A 3 -17.18 5.96 12.26
CA HIS A 3 -16.40 4.85 11.72
C HIS A 3 -16.25 3.82 12.85
N THR A 4 -16.95 2.69 12.77
CA THR A 4 -16.70 1.55 13.66
C THR A 4 -15.26 1.10 13.44
N THR A 5 -14.42 1.28 14.46
CA THR A 5 -13.05 0.77 14.46
C THR A 5 -13.13 -0.72 14.75
N THR A 6 -13.17 -1.54 13.70
CA THR A 6 -13.01 -2.98 13.83
C THR A 6 -11.55 -3.23 14.19
N THR A 7 -11.29 -3.65 15.43
CA THR A 7 -9.96 -4.15 15.82
C THR A 7 -9.60 -5.29 14.87
N PRO A 8 -8.49 -5.22 14.11
CA PRO A 8 -8.08 -6.32 13.28
C PRO A 8 -7.80 -7.55 14.15
N PRO A 9 -8.20 -8.75 13.71
CA PRO A 9 -7.92 -9.98 14.46
C PRO A 9 -6.41 -10.15 14.66
N ALA A 10 -6.04 -10.81 15.75
CA ALA A 10 -4.64 -11.18 15.99
C ALA A 10 -4.13 -12.07 14.84
N LEU A 11 -2.87 -11.85 14.44
CA LEU A 11 -2.24 -12.60 13.36
C LEU A 11 -2.10 -14.08 13.73
N GLN A 12 -2.49 -14.94 12.79
CA GLN A 12 -2.41 -16.38 12.90
C GLN A 12 -1.34 -16.93 11.97
N ASP A 13 -0.76 -18.07 12.35
CA ASP A 13 0.23 -18.74 11.51
C ASP A 13 -0.39 -19.10 10.15
N GLY A 14 0.31 -18.69 9.09
CA GLY A 14 -0.14 -18.82 7.71
C GLY A 14 -0.74 -17.54 7.12
N ASP A 15 -1.11 -16.55 7.94
CA ASP A 15 -1.72 -15.30 7.47
C ASP A 15 -0.82 -14.56 6.49
N LEU A 16 -1.47 -13.92 5.50
CA LEU A 16 -0.83 -13.04 4.54
C LEU A 16 -1.09 -11.59 4.90
N LEU A 17 -0.01 -10.82 4.99
CA LEU A 17 -0.04 -9.39 5.16
C LEU A 17 0.51 -8.73 3.92
N ALA A 18 -0.12 -7.62 3.52
CA ALA A 18 0.41 -6.73 2.50
C ALA A 18 0.67 -5.35 3.13
N ALA A 19 1.80 -4.76 2.77
CA ALA A 19 2.10 -3.36 3.04
C ALA A 19 2.32 -2.66 1.71
N ILE A 20 1.69 -1.50 1.53
CA ILE A 20 1.86 -0.64 0.37
C ILE A 20 2.42 0.70 0.85
N ASP A 21 3.53 1.11 0.27
CA ASP A 21 4.08 2.45 0.39
C ASP A 21 3.87 3.20 -0.92
N LEU A 22 3.31 4.41 -0.85
CA LEU A 22 2.90 5.19 -2.01
C LEU A 22 3.68 6.51 -2.04
N GLY A 23 4.73 6.56 -2.87
CA GLY A 23 5.53 7.76 -3.11
C GLY A 23 5.13 8.48 -4.40
N SER A 24 5.49 9.76 -4.53
CA SER A 24 5.13 10.59 -5.67
C SER A 24 5.68 10.11 -7.02
N ASN A 25 6.71 9.26 -7.02
CA ASN A 25 7.31 8.69 -8.24
C ASN A 25 7.01 7.20 -8.43
N SER A 26 6.90 6.44 -7.35
CA SER A 26 6.69 4.99 -7.38
C SER A 26 5.93 4.52 -6.15
N PHE A 27 5.18 3.43 -6.28
CA PHE A 27 4.68 2.68 -5.13
C PHE A 27 5.48 1.39 -4.97
N HIS A 28 5.63 0.94 -3.72
CA HIS A 28 6.22 -0.34 -3.36
C HIS A 28 5.17 -1.15 -2.61
N MET A 29 5.02 -2.43 -2.97
CA MET A 29 4.18 -3.36 -2.24
C MET A 29 5.04 -4.53 -1.77
N VAL A 30 4.83 -4.96 -0.54
CA VAL A 30 5.46 -6.17 0.02
C VAL A 30 4.36 -7.06 0.55
N ILE A 31 4.41 -8.33 0.18
CA ILE A 31 3.55 -9.37 0.75
C ILE A 31 4.41 -10.25 1.66
N ALA A 32 3.96 -10.46 2.90
CA ALA A 32 4.62 -11.30 3.87
C ALA A 32 3.66 -12.34 4.44
N ARG A 33 4.19 -13.53 4.73
CA ARG A 33 3.49 -14.57 5.47
C ARG A 33 3.92 -14.53 6.93
N TYR A 34 2.96 -14.55 7.84
CA TYR A 34 3.24 -14.76 9.26
C TYR A 34 3.40 -16.26 9.53
N THR A 35 4.50 -16.68 10.13
CA THR A 35 4.80 -18.10 10.43
C THR A 35 5.72 -18.18 11.63
N LEU A 36 5.38 -19.02 12.62
CA LEU A 36 6.16 -19.24 13.84
C LEU A 36 6.53 -17.92 14.55
N GLY A 37 5.61 -16.95 14.59
CA GLY A 37 5.86 -15.66 15.24
C GLY A 37 6.67 -14.66 14.43
N GLN A 38 6.97 -14.95 13.16
CA GLN A 38 7.80 -14.08 12.31
C GLN A 38 7.11 -13.76 10.97
N LEU A 39 7.40 -12.57 10.44
CA LEU A 39 7.00 -12.18 9.09
C LEU A 39 8.07 -12.57 8.09
N ARG A 40 7.70 -13.40 7.11
CA ARG A 40 8.56 -13.79 6.00
C ARG A 40 8.03 -13.19 4.70
N VAL A 41 8.82 -12.33 4.07
CA VAL A 41 8.45 -11.75 2.78
C VAL A 41 8.34 -12.86 1.73
N ILE A 42 7.21 -12.90 1.03
CA ILE A 42 6.95 -13.84 -0.06
C ILE A 42 7.06 -13.17 -1.43
N ASP A 43 6.73 -11.89 -1.52
CA ASP A 43 6.77 -11.15 -2.78
C ASP A 43 6.99 -9.65 -2.56
N ARG A 44 7.54 -8.98 -3.57
CA ARG A 44 7.76 -7.54 -3.60
C ARG A 44 7.49 -7.01 -5.00
N LEU A 45 6.67 -5.97 -5.09
CA LEU A 45 6.40 -5.24 -6.31
C LEU A 45 6.87 -3.80 -6.15
N ARG A 46 7.40 -3.23 -7.24
CA ARG A 46 7.66 -1.80 -7.36
C ARG A 46 7.22 -1.35 -8.74
N GLU A 47 6.36 -0.34 -8.79
CA GLU A 47 5.97 0.28 -10.05
C GLU A 47 6.11 1.79 -10.00
N THR A 48 6.32 2.37 -11.17
CA THR A 48 6.50 3.81 -11.35
C THR A 48 5.16 4.44 -11.69
N VAL A 49 4.71 5.39 -10.87
CA VAL A 49 3.40 6.07 -11.02
C VAL A 49 3.52 7.53 -11.44
N ARG A 50 4.65 8.19 -11.12
CA ARG A 50 4.91 9.63 -11.40
C ARG A 50 3.69 10.52 -11.12
N MET A 51 3.14 10.40 -9.92
CA MET A 51 2.03 11.23 -9.45
C MET A 51 2.40 12.72 -9.39
N ALA A 52 3.67 13.04 -9.13
CA ALA A 52 4.17 14.42 -9.12
C ALA A 52 3.89 15.17 -10.44
N ASP A 53 3.96 14.48 -11.59
CA ASP A 53 3.70 15.07 -12.91
C ASP A 53 2.26 15.56 -13.08
N GLY A 54 1.33 15.06 -12.26
CA GLY A 54 -0.07 15.46 -12.27
C GLY A 54 -0.49 16.28 -11.07
N LEU A 55 0.44 16.69 -10.20
CA LEU A 55 0.13 17.45 -8.99
C LEU A 55 -0.13 18.92 -9.37
N ASP A 56 -1.34 19.41 -9.10
CA ASP A 56 -1.65 20.82 -9.24
C ASP A 56 -1.12 21.64 -8.05
N GLY A 57 -1.06 22.96 -8.20
CA GLY A 57 -0.59 23.88 -7.14
C GLY A 57 -1.48 23.94 -5.89
N LYS A 58 -2.56 23.13 -5.81
CA LYS A 58 -3.47 23.00 -4.66
C LYS A 58 -3.42 21.61 -4.04
N GLY A 59 -2.50 20.75 -4.48
CA GLY A 59 -2.33 19.38 -3.98
C GLY A 59 -3.29 18.36 -4.58
N GLY A 60 -4.03 18.72 -5.64
CA GLY A 60 -4.86 17.80 -6.41
C GLY A 60 -4.05 17.02 -7.44
N LEU A 61 -4.51 15.82 -7.79
CA LEU A 61 -3.92 15.01 -8.86
C LEU A 61 -4.80 15.05 -10.12
N SER A 62 -4.17 15.26 -11.27
CA SER A 62 -4.83 15.15 -12.57
C SER A 62 -5.43 13.75 -12.76
N ALA A 63 -6.50 13.65 -13.57
CA ALA A 63 -7.17 12.37 -13.82
C ALA A 63 -6.20 11.30 -14.36
N ALA A 64 -5.26 11.69 -15.23
CA ALA A 64 -4.25 10.78 -15.78
C ALA A 64 -3.21 10.32 -14.74
N ALA A 65 -2.88 11.14 -13.73
CA ALA A 65 -2.04 10.73 -12.62
C ALA A 65 -2.78 9.80 -11.65
N ARG A 66 -4.07 10.04 -11.42
CA ARG A 66 -4.93 9.16 -10.60
C ARG A 66 -5.16 7.79 -11.24
N GLN A 67 -5.29 7.72 -12.56
CA GLN A 67 -5.53 6.45 -13.26
C GLN A 67 -4.30 5.52 -13.28
N ARG A 68 -3.09 6.09 -13.10
CA ARG A 68 -1.82 5.34 -13.06
C ARG A 68 -1.42 4.89 -11.65
N ALA A 69 -2.02 5.50 -10.62
CA ALA A 69 -1.77 5.18 -9.21
C ALA A 69 -2.73 4.09 -8.73
#